data_AF-A0A4X1U8H4-F1
#
_entry.id   AF-A0A4X1U8H4-F1
#
_cell.length_a   1.000
_cell.length_b   1.000
_cell.length_c   1.000
_cell.angle_alpha   90.00
_cell.angle_beta   90.00
_cell.angle_gamma   90.00
#
_symmetry.space_group_name_H-M   'P 1'
#
loop_
_entity.id
_entity.type
_entity.pdbx_description
1 polymer ?
#
loop_
_entity_poly.entity_id
_entity_poly.type
_entity_poly.pdbx_seq_one_letter_code
_entity_poly.pdbx_strand_id
1 'polypeptide(L)' 'MVLAETTTSCSSQVRQNYHQDSEVAVDSQINLALYASYVFLSMSYYFDRDDVALKNFARFFLHQSPEERNLLRN' A
#
# COMPACT_ATOMS: atom_id res chain seq x y z
N MET A 1 30.43 -16.92 -23.85
CA MET A 1 29.22 -17.69 -24.19
C MET A 1 28.10 -17.15 -23.31
N VAL A 2 27.28 -16.26 -23.84
CA VAL A 2 26.17 -15.60 -23.14
C VAL A 2 24.95 -16.51 -23.28
N LEU A 3 24.37 -16.98 -22.17
CA LEU A 3 23.03 -17.56 -22.21
C LEU A 3 22.05 -16.44 -21.88
N ALA A 4 21.42 -15.91 -22.92
CA ALA A 4 20.29 -15.01 -22.81
C ALA A 4 19.09 -15.82 -22.29
N GLU A 5 18.74 -15.65 -21.02
CA GLU A 5 17.45 -16.08 -20.51
C GLU A 5 16.38 -15.16 -21.10
N THR A 6 15.85 -15.55 -22.26
CA THR A 6 14.70 -14.88 -22.86
C THR A 6 13.46 -15.57 -22.34
N THR A 7 13.04 -15.24 -21.12
CA THR A 7 11.68 -15.54 -20.65
C THR A 7 10.74 -14.59 -21.38
N THR A 8 10.18 -15.04 -22.50
CA THR A 8 9.12 -14.36 -23.23
C THR A 8 7.86 -14.35 -22.34
N SER A 9 7.77 -13.34 -21.47
CA SER A 9 6.56 -13.01 -20.72
C SER A 9 5.53 -12.43 -21.69
N CYS A 10 4.36 -13.07 -21.78
CA CYS A 10 3.28 -12.60 -22.65
C CYS A 10 2.75 -11.26 -22.10
N SER A 11 3.09 -10.14 -22.76
CA SER A 11 2.65 -8.81 -22.35
C SER A 11 1.14 -8.68 -22.47
N SER A 12 0.49 -8.04 -21.50
CA SER A 12 -0.95 -7.77 -21.53
C SER A 12 -1.39 -7.09 -22.83
N GLN A 13 -2.52 -7.53 -23.40
CA GLN A 13 -3.10 -6.98 -24.65
C GLN A 13 -3.41 -5.48 -24.56
N VAL A 14 -3.60 -4.95 -23.35
CA VAL A 14 -3.93 -3.53 -23.11
C VAL A 14 -2.70 -2.67 -22.77
N ARG A 15 -1.49 -3.25 -22.73
CA ARG A 15 -0.28 -2.51 -22.37
C ARG A 15 0.12 -1.55 -23.49
N GLN A 16 -0.04 -0.26 -23.25
CA GLN A 16 0.37 0.80 -24.19
C GLN A 16 1.29 1.79 -23.49
N ASN A 17 2.50 2.00 -24.02
CA ASN A 17 3.49 2.95 -23.49
C ASN A 17 3.80 2.78 -21.98
N TYR A 18 3.73 1.55 -21.45
CA TYR A 18 3.99 1.27 -20.03
C TYR A 18 5.36 0.61 -19.86
N HIS A 19 6.37 1.42 -19.48
CA HIS A 19 7.74 0.96 -19.28
C HIS A 19 7.83 -0.02 -18.10
N GLN A 20 8.79 -0.95 -18.15
CA GLN A 20 8.96 -1.94 -17.09
C GLN A 20 9.29 -1.30 -15.74
N ASP A 21 10.13 -0.25 -15.75
CA ASP A 21 10.48 0.48 -14.52
C ASP A 21 9.25 1.14 -13.87
N SER A 22 8.29 1.60 -14.69
CA SER A 22 7.03 2.15 -14.18
C SER A 22 6.19 1.09 -13.47
N GLU A 23 6.19 -0.15 -13.98
CA GLU A 23 5.51 -1.28 -13.36
C GLU A 23 6.13 -1.63 -12.00
N VAL A 24 7.45 -1.74 -11.93
CA VAL A 24 8.16 -2.02 -10.68
C VAL A 24 7.96 -0.90 -9.66
N ALA A 25 7.95 0.36 -10.10
CA ALA A 25 7.69 1.50 -9.24
C ALA A 25 6.26 1.49 -8.68
N VAL A 26 5.26 1.14 -9.50
CA VAL A 26 3.87 1.00 -9.05
C VAL A 26 3.72 -0.13 -8.04
N ASP A 27 4.30 -1.30 -8.30
CA ASP A 27 4.27 -2.43 -7.35
C ASP A 27 4.92 -2.06 -6.01
N SER A 28 6.07 -1.37 -6.06
CA SER A 28 6.76 -0.87 -4.87
C SER A 28 5.92 0.15 -4.11
N GLN A 29 5.22 1.04 -4.83
CA GLN A 29 4.35 2.05 -4.24
C GLN A 29 3.11 1.42 -3.59
N ILE A 30 2.53 0.38 -4.19
CA ILE A 30 1.42 -0.38 -3.62
C ILE A 30 1.84 -1.02 -2.29
N ASN A 31 3.00 -1.68 -2.28
CA ASN A 31 3.54 -2.28 -1.06
C ASN A 31 3.81 -1.23 0.03
N LEU A 32 4.39 -0.08 -0.34
CA LEU A 32 4.64 1.01 0.60
C LEU A 32 3.34 1.59 1.17
N ALA A 33 2.30 1.74 0.33
CA ALA A 33 0.99 2.19 0.77
C ALA A 33 0.34 1.21 1.74
N LEU A 34 0.40 -0.10 1.46
CA LEU A 34 -0.09 -1.15 2.36
C LEU A 34 0.65 -1.16 3.71
N TYR A 35 1.98 -1.01 3.67
CA TYR A 35 2.78 -0.90 4.89
C TYR A 35 2.40 0.34 5.71
N ALA A 36 2.24 1.50 5.06
CA ALA A 36 1.80 2.71 5.73
C ALA A 36 0.40 2.54 6.36
N SER A 37 -0.53 1.87 5.68
CA SER A 37 -1.85 1.52 6.24
C SER A 37 -1.71 0.74 7.55
N TYR A 38 -0.87 -0.30 7.53
CA TYR A 38 -0.65 -1.15 8.69
C TYR A 38 -0.04 -0.36 9.86
N VAL A 39 0.92 0.51 9.59
CA VAL A 39 1.53 1.38 10.61
C VAL A 39 0.48 2.32 11.21
N PHE A 40 -0.33 3.01 10.40
CA PHE A 40 -1.38 3.90 10.91
C PHE A 40 -2.43 3.16 11.75
N LEU A 41 -2.83 1.97 11.31
CA LEU A 41 -3.74 1.12 12.08
C LEU A 41 -3.12 0.70 13.41
N SER A 42 -1.86 0.27 13.40
CA SER A 42 -1.13 -0.10 14.62
C SER A 42 -1.01 1.06 15.61
N MET A 43 -0.78 2.28 15.11
CA MET A 43 -0.75 3.49 15.93
C MET A 43 -2.12 3.81 16.52
N SER A 44 -3.19 3.68 15.73
CA SER A 44 -4.56 3.84 16.23
C SER A 44 -4.82 2.94 17.44
N TYR A 45 -4.53 1.64 17.30
CA TYR A 45 -4.71 0.67 18.39
C TYR A 45 -3.81 0.94 19.59
N TYR A 46 -2.58 1.44 19.38
CA TYR A 46 -1.71 1.82 20.49
C TYR A 46 -2.29 2.98 21.31
N PHE A 47 -2.84 4.00 20.65
CA PHE A 47 -3.42 5.16 21.32
C PHE A 47 -4.80 4.90 21.94
N ASP A 48 -5.49 3.84 21.52
CA ASP A 48 -6.80 3.44 22.06
C ASP A 48 -6.70 2.58 23.34
N ARG A 49 -5.50 2.09 23.69
CA ARG A 49 -5.30 1.29 24.92
C ARG A 49 -5.67 2.07 26.17
N ASP A 50 -6.16 1.37 27.19
CA ASP A 50 -6.61 1.99 28.45
C ASP A 50 -5.49 2.73 29.21
N ASP A 51 -4.23 2.33 29.05
CA ASP A 51 -3.06 2.94 29.69
C ASP A 51 -2.56 4.21 28.96
N VAL A 52 -2.87 4.35 27.66
CA VAL A 52 -2.54 5.54 26.87
C VAL A 52 -3.73 6.49 26.78
N ALA A 53 -4.93 5.96 26.52
CA ALA A 53 -6.24 6.60 26.52
C ALA A 53 -6.38 7.88 25.65
N LEU A 54 -5.58 8.00 24.58
CA LEU A 54 -5.59 9.14 23.66
C LEU A 54 -6.57 8.91 22.49
N LYS A 55 -7.86 8.81 22.82
CA LYS A 55 -8.95 8.45 21.86
C LYS A 55 -9.06 9.36 20.63
N ASN A 56 -8.63 10.62 20.73
CA ASN A 56 -8.64 11.53 19.59
C ASN A 56 -7.46 11.25 18.63
N PHE A 57 -6.31 10.82 19.15
CA PHE A 57 -5.18 10.38 18.33
C PHE A 57 -5.48 9.03 17.69
N ALA A 58 -6.10 8.10 18.44
CA ALA A 58 -6.58 6.84 17.89
C ALA A 58 -7.50 7.08 16.68
N ARG A 59 -8.53 7.92 16.85
CA ARG A 59 -9.45 8.28 15.76
C ARG A 59 -8.76 8.97 14.59
N PHE A 60 -7.80 9.87 14.84
CA PHE A 60 -7.04 10.54 13.80
C PHE A 60 -6.25 9.55 12.92
N PHE A 61 -5.49 8.65 13.55
CA PHE A 61 -4.71 7.65 12.81
C PHE A 61 -5.58 6.59 12.13
N LEU A 62 -6.73 6.27 12.71
CA LEU A 62 -7.72 5.40 12.05
C LEU A 62 -8.27 6.05 10.78
N HIS A 63 -8.67 7.32 10.81
CA HIS A 63 -9.16 8.06 9.63
C HIS A 63 -8.07 8.23 8.56
N GLN A 64 -6.81 8.35 8.97
CA GLN A 64 -5.69 8.45 8.04
C GLN A 64 -5.37 7.11 7.37
N SER A 65 -5.84 5.99 7.92
CA SER A 65 -5.65 4.67 7.34
C SER A 65 -6.41 4.54 6.01
N PRO A 66 -5.80 3.96 4.97
CA PRO A 66 -6.45 3.70 3.68
C PRO A 66 -7.70 2.80 3.77
N GLU A 67 -7.80 1.93 4.77
CA GLU A 67 -8.98 1.10 5.01
C GLU A 67 -10.25 1.93 5.25
N GLU A 68 -10.18 2.94 6.13
CA GLU A 68 -11.27 3.88 6.38
C GLU A 68 -11.65 4.65 5.11
N ARG A 69 -10.65 5.11 4.33
CA ARG A 69 -10.90 5.80 3.05
C ARG A 69 -11.58 4.91 2.00
N ASN A 70 -11.34 3.61 2.03
CA ASN A 70 -12.01 2.64 1.15
C ASN A 70 -13.43 2.33 1.64
N LEU A 71 -13.65 2.26 2.96
CA LEU A 71 -14.97 2.05 3.57
C LEU A 71 -15.92 3.24 3.34
N LEU A 72 -15.41 4.47 3.34
CA LEU A 72 -16.17 5.71 3.08
C LEU A 72 -16.49 5.96 1.60
N ARG A 73 -16.07 5.07 0.68
CA ARG A 73 -16.20 5.25 -0.77
C ARG A 73 -17.36 4.50 -1.41
N ASN A 74 -18.24 3.89 -0.61
CA ASN A 74 -19.42 3.13 -1.02
C ASN A 74 -20.73 3.91 -0.81
#